data_AF-A0A934UK47-F1
#
_entry.id   AF-A0A934UK47-F1
#
_cell.length_a   1.000
_cell.length_b   1.000
_cell.length_c   1.000
_cell.angle_alpha   90.00
_cell.angle_beta   90.00
_cell.angle_gamma   90.00
#
_symmetry.space_group_name_H-M   'P 1'
#
loop_
_entity.id
_entity.type
_entity.pdbx_description
1 polymer ?
#
loop_
_entity_poly.entity_id
_entity_poly.type
_entity_poly.pdbx_seq_one_letter_code
_entity_poly.pdbx_strand_id
1 'polypeptide(L)'
;MKFKNIFKNKADMSTENTEIDQELDDATIENNANGEQIIGEELSVEEQLTQDLAKEKDKFLRLFAEFENYKKRTSKERIDLFKTANQDVLQSMLPVLDDFDRGLIEITKSEDENLVKGVVLIYEKLKSTLVSKGLEQVEVRAGDPFNADFAEAITQIPAPSEDLKGKIVDVIEKGYKLGDKIIRFPKVVIGN
;
A
#
# COMPACT_ATOMS: atom_id res chain seq x y z
N MET A 1 -40.13 4.95 -35.18
CA MET A 1 -40.87 4.84 -33.91
C MET A 1 -40.03 4.07 -32.89
N LYS A 2 -39.97 4.58 -31.65
CA LYS A 2 -39.54 3.92 -30.39
C LYS A 2 -38.03 3.78 -30.10
N PHE A 3 -37.47 4.79 -29.45
CA PHE A 3 -36.53 4.59 -28.34
C PHE A 3 -37.25 5.03 -27.06
N LYS A 4 -37.46 4.10 -26.12
CA LYS A 4 -38.21 4.34 -24.87
C LYS A 4 -37.32 3.95 -23.69
N ASN A 5 -37.13 4.92 -22.78
CA ASN A 5 -36.82 4.79 -21.35
C ASN A 5 -35.55 4.05 -20.90
N ILE A 6 -34.49 4.81 -20.58
CA ILE A 6 -33.39 4.34 -19.70
C ILE A 6 -33.31 5.15 -18.39
N PHE A 7 -34.07 6.24 -18.21
CA PHE A 7 -34.09 6.97 -16.94
C PHE A 7 -35.28 6.58 -16.06
N LYS A 8 -35.13 5.45 -15.35
CA LYS A 8 -35.91 5.16 -14.14
C LYS A 8 -35.15 4.19 -13.23
N ASN A 9 -34.21 4.72 -12.47
CA ASN A 9 -33.87 4.25 -11.14
C ASN A 9 -32.99 5.32 -10.46
N LYS A 10 -33.65 6.19 -9.70
CA LYS A 10 -33.04 7.19 -8.83
C LYS A 10 -33.61 6.95 -7.42
N ALA A 11 -32.94 6.06 -6.71
CA ALA A 11 -33.02 5.71 -5.28
C ALA A 11 -31.86 4.71 -5.10
N ASP A 12 -30.86 4.84 -4.23
CA ASP A 12 -30.70 5.58 -3.00
C ASP A 12 -29.25 6.08 -2.89
N MET A 13 -29.08 7.32 -2.44
CA MET A 13 -27.80 7.78 -1.92
C MET A 13 -28.13 8.72 -0.77
N SER A 14 -28.36 8.13 0.40
CA SER A 14 -28.56 8.82 1.66
C SER A 14 -27.25 9.49 2.08
N THR A 15 -27.15 10.80 1.85
CA THR A 15 -26.19 11.65 2.54
C THR A 15 -26.70 11.89 3.96
N GLU A 16 -26.07 11.25 4.94
CA GLU A 16 -26.19 11.63 6.34
C GLU A 16 -25.60 13.04 6.52
N ASN A 17 -26.48 14.02 6.73
CA ASN A 17 -26.11 15.33 7.25
C ASN A 17 -25.87 15.19 8.74
N THR A 18 -24.61 15.34 9.18
CA THR A 18 -24.30 15.57 10.60
C THR A 18 -24.22 17.08 10.81
N GLU A 19 -25.21 17.59 11.53
CA GLU A 19 -25.28 18.97 12.02
C GLU A 19 -24.09 19.22 12.98
N ILE A 20 -23.29 20.25 12.69
CA ILE A 20 -22.35 20.83 13.65
C ILE A 20 -22.90 22.22 13.98
N ASP A 21 -23.60 22.31 15.10
CA ASP A 21 -23.90 23.57 15.78
C ASP A 21 -22.58 24.24 16.17
N GLN A 22 -22.40 25.50 15.75
CA GLN A 22 -21.49 26.41 16.40
C GLN A 22 -22.28 27.61 16.91
N GLU A 23 -22.25 27.73 18.24
CA GLU A 23 -22.90 28.73 19.06
C GLU A 23 -22.52 30.16 18.66
N LEU A 24 -23.54 31.01 18.70
CA LEU A 24 -23.48 32.47 18.61
C LEU A 24 -22.91 33.00 19.94
N ASP A 25 -21.72 33.61 19.91
CA ASP A 25 -21.25 34.47 20.98
C ASP A 25 -21.58 35.94 20.65
N ASP A 26 -22.57 36.43 21.38
CA ASP A 26 -23.00 37.82 21.47
C ASP A 26 -22.10 38.56 22.46
N ALA A 27 -21.26 39.48 21.99
CA ALA A 27 -20.61 40.45 22.87
C ALA A 27 -20.24 41.75 22.15
N THR A 28 -20.88 42.82 22.65
CA THR A 28 -20.42 44.22 22.74
C THR A 28 -20.52 45.12 21.52
N ILE A 29 -21.62 45.88 21.51
CA ILE A 29 -21.78 47.18 20.88
C ILE A 29 -20.91 48.19 21.64
N GLU A 30 -19.87 48.73 20.99
CA GLU A 30 -19.32 50.04 21.33
C GLU A 30 -19.29 50.94 20.10
N ASN A 31 -20.13 51.97 20.15
CA ASN A 31 -20.11 53.11 19.26
C ASN A 31 -18.78 53.84 19.37
N ASN A 32 -18.04 53.98 18.27
CA ASN A 32 -17.15 55.12 18.10
C ASN A 32 -17.22 55.61 16.65
N ALA A 33 -17.93 56.71 16.48
CA ALA A 33 -17.95 57.50 15.27
C ALA A 33 -16.63 58.26 15.17
N ASN A 34 -15.81 57.96 14.16
CA ASN A 34 -14.88 58.91 13.59
C ASN A 34 -14.65 58.56 12.12
N GLY A 35 -15.05 59.50 11.26
CA GLY A 35 -14.94 59.39 9.82
C GLY A 35 -13.50 59.54 9.37
N GLU A 36 -13.01 58.50 8.73
CA GLU A 36 -12.05 58.63 7.64
C GLU A 36 -12.75 58.06 6.39
N GLN A 37 -12.97 58.93 5.41
CA GLN A 37 -13.41 58.56 4.07
C GLN A 37 -12.33 57.66 3.45
N ILE A 38 -12.49 56.35 3.60
CA ILE A 38 -11.91 55.40 2.67
C ILE A 38 -12.77 55.54 1.42
N ILE A 39 -12.30 56.28 0.42
CA ILE A 39 -12.82 56.18 -0.93
C ILE A 39 -12.39 54.79 -1.42
N GLY A 40 -13.12 53.76 -0.98
CA GLY A 40 -13.18 52.52 -1.70
C GLY A 40 -13.90 52.84 -2.99
N GLU A 41 -13.23 52.67 -4.13
CA GLU A 41 -13.96 52.49 -5.38
C GLU A 41 -15.00 51.41 -5.12
N GLU A 42 -16.28 51.80 -5.02
CA GLU A 42 -17.38 50.85 -5.12
C GLU A 42 -17.24 50.20 -6.49
N LEU A 43 -16.72 48.97 -6.50
CA LEU A 43 -16.64 48.16 -7.69
C LEU A 43 -18.02 48.18 -8.34
N SER A 44 -18.06 48.45 -9.65
CA SER A 44 -19.28 48.33 -10.43
C SER A 44 -19.88 46.94 -10.18
N VAL A 45 -21.21 46.81 -10.25
CA VAL A 45 -21.89 45.51 -10.16
C VAL A 45 -21.27 44.49 -11.13
N GLU A 46 -20.82 44.95 -12.30
CA GLU A 46 -20.12 44.13 -13.30
C GLU A 46 -18.72 43.67 -12.84
N GLU A 47 -17.98 44.52 -12.12
CA GLU A 47 -16.67 44.21 -11.57
C GLU A 47 -16.77 43.26 -10.37
N GLN A 48 -17.79 43.44 -9.53
CA GLN A 48 -18.11 42.52 -8.43
C GLN A 48 -18.46 41.12 -8.98
N LEU A 49 -19.34 41.05 -9.98
CA LEU A 49 -19.73 39.81 -10.65
C LEU A 49 -18.54 39.11 -11.32
N THR A 50 -17.63 39.85 -11.94
CA THR A 50 -16.44 39.27 -12.57
C THR A 50 -15.42 38.77 -11.55
N GLN A 51 -15.23 39.48 -10.42
CA GLN A 51 -14.41 38.98 -9.32
C GLN A 51 -15.00 37.71 -8.68
N ASP A 52 -16.30 37.67 -8.43
CA ASP A 52 -16.95 36.50 -7.84
C ASP A 52 -16.92 35.30 -8.80
N LEU A 53 -17.12 35.54 -10.10
CA LEU A 53 -16.94 34.51 -11.12
C LEU A 53 -15.49 33.99 -11.16
N ALA A 54 -14.50 34.87 -11.01
CA ALA A 54 -13.10 34.47 -10.97
C ALA A 54 -12.79 33.63 -9.72
N LYS A 55 -13.31 34.03 -8.54
CA LYS A 55 -13.20 33.27 -7.29
C LYS A 55 -13.86 31.89 -7.39
N GLU A 56 -15.05 31.81 -7.97
CA GLU A 56 -15.75 30.53 -8.15
C GLU A 56 -15.05 29.62 -9.17
N LYS A 57 -14.47 30.18 -10.24
CA LYS A 57 -13.64 29.42 -11.18
C LYS A 57 -12.37 28.87 -10.52
N ASP A 58 -11.71 29.67 -9.68
CA ASP A 58 -10.53 29.23 -8.94
C ASP A 58 -10.88 28.12 -7.94
N LYS A 59 -11.94 28.30 -7.16
CA LYS A 59 -12.48 27.26 -6.26
C LYS A 59 -12.82 25.98 -7.03
N PHE A 60 -13.49 26.10 -8.17
CA PHE A 60 -13.84 24.95 -9.01
C PHE A 60 -12.60 24.24 -9.53
N LEU A 61 -11.60 24.98 -10.02
CA LEU A 61 -10.35 24.40 -10.52
C LEU A 61 -9.59 23.66 -9.41
N ARG A 62 -9.55 24.25 -8.21
CA ARG A 62 -8.96 23.62 -7.03
C ARG A 62 -9.71 22.35 -6.62
N LEU A 63 -11.05 22.42 -6.52
CA LEU A 63 -11.88 21.27 -6.18
C LEU A 63 -11.73 20.14 -7.21
N PHE A 64 -11.65 20.49 -8.50
CA PHE A 64 -11.40 19.53 -9.57
C PHE A 64 -10.03 18.85 -9.43
N ALA A 65 -8.98 19.61 -9.10
CA ALA A 65 -7.65 19.06 -8.84
C ALA A 65 -7.62 18.14 -7.61
N GLU A 66 -8.29 18.53 -6.52
CA GLU A 66 -8.44 17.71 -5.32
C GLU A 66 -9.20 16.40 -5.62
N PHE A 67 -10.26 16.46 -6.44
CA PHE A 67 -11.03 15.30 -6.87
C PHE A 67 -10.20 14.33 -7.74
N GLU A 68 -9.43 14.84 -8.70
CA GLU A 68 -8.54 14.02 -9.54
C GLU A 68 -7.46 13.34 -8.69
N ASN A 69 -6.87 14.07 -7.73
CA ASN A 69 -5.91 13.49 -6.78
C ASN A 69 -6.55 12.42 -5.89
N TYR A 70 -7.75 12.67 -5.37
CA TYR A 70 -8.52 11.69 -4.60
C TYR A 70 -8.76 10.43 -5.42
N LYS A 71 -9.30 10.55 -6.64
CA LYS A 71 -9.57 9.41 -7.53
C LYS A 71 -8.31 8.60 -7.82
N LYS A 72 -7.17 9.27 -8.06
CA LYS A 72 -5.87 8.61 -8.25
C LYS A 72 -5.42 7.86 -7.00
N ARG A 73 -5.54 8.47 -5.83
CA ARG A 73 -5.21 7.86 -4.54
C ARG A 73 -6.09 6.63 -4.25
N THR A 74 -7.40 6.77 -4.33
CA THR A 74 -8.37 5.69 -4.10
C THR A 74 -8.15 4.51 -5.05
N SER A 75 -7.81 4.79 -6.31
CA SER A 75 -7.50 3.73 -7.28
C SER A 75 -6.24 2.97 -6.90
N LYS A 76 -5.20 3.66 -6.43
CA LYS A 76 -3.95 3.04 -5.95
C LYS A 76 -4.21 2.17 -4.72
N GLU A 77 -4.89 2.70 -3.71
CA GLU A 77 -5.22 1.99 -2.48
C GLU A 77 -6.04 0.73 -2.77
N ARG A 78 -7.00 0.80 -3.69
CA ARG A 78 -7.80 -0.36 -4.10
C ARG A 78 -6.93 -1.45 -4.76
N ILE A 79 -5.98 -1.07 -5.61
CA ILE A 79 -5.05 -2.02 -6.24
C ILE A 79 -4.17 -2.68 -5.17
N ASP A 80 -3.64 -1.91 -4.23
CA ASP A 80 -2.77 -2.42 -3.17
C ASP A 80 -3.53 -3.35 -2.21
N LEU A 81 -4.80 -3.05 -1.91
CA LEU A 81 -5.68 -3.95 -1.17
C LEU A 81 -5.87 -5.28 -1.91
N PHE A 82 -6.12 -5.26 -3.23
CA PHE A 82 -6.24 -6.49 -4.01
C PHE A 82 -4.96 -7.32 -4.05
N LYS A 83 -3.80 -6.66 -4.16
CA LYS A 83 -2.48 -7.34 -4.16
C LYS A 83 -2.21 -8.07 -2.84
N THR A 84 -2.71 -7.52 -1.73
CA THR A 84 -2.43 -8.03 -0.38
C THR A 84 -3.60 -8.80 0.24
N ALA A 85 -4.75 -8.90 -0.43
CA ALA A 85 -5.95 -9.57 0.08
C ALA A 85 -5.74 -11.05 0.47
N ASN A 86 -4.82 -11.75 -0.21
CA ASN A 86 -4.51 -13.16 0.07
C ASN A 86 -3.33 -13.33 1.05
N GLN A 87 -2.87 -12.25 1.69
CA GLN A 87 -1.68 -12.27 2.55
C GLN A 87 -1.74 -13.37 3.61
N ASP A 88 -2.81 -13.42 4.40
CA ASP A 88 -2.89 -14.32 5.55
C ASP A 88 -2.87 -15.79 5.14
N VAL A 89 -3.54 -16.12 4.03
CA VAL A 89 -3.55 -17.47 3.45
C VAL A 89 -2.15 -17.83 2.95
N LEU A 90 -1.48 -16.94 2.22
CA LEU A 90 -0.13 -17.20 1.71
C LEU A 90 0.89 -17.32 2.83
N GLN A 91 0.79 -16.46 3.85
CA GLN A 91 1.65 -16.50 5.04
C GLN A 91 1.47 -17.83 5.80
N SER A 92 0.24 -18.32 5.93
CA SER A 92 -0.06 -19.62 6.55
C SER A 92 0.46 -20.82 5.75
N MET A 93 0.70 -20.65 4.44
CA MET A 93 1.27 -21.68 3.55
C MET A 93 2.81 -21.71 3.57
N LEU A 94 3.47 -20.66 4.07
CA LEU A 94 4.94 -20.60 4.06
C LEU A 94 5.61 -21.74 4.86
N PRO A 95 5.13 -22.13 6.06
CA PRO A 95 5.71 -23.27 6.78
C PRO A 95 5.65 -24.57 5.98
N VAL A 96 4.57 -24.78 5.22
CA VAL A 96 4.42 -25.95 4.34
C VAL A 96 5.45 -25.90 3.23
N LEU A 97 5.70 -24.72 2.65
CA LEU A 97 6.73 -24.54 1.62
C LEU A 97 8.14 -24.82 2.18
N ASP A 98 8.42 -24.40 3.41
CA ASP A 98 9.69 -24.69 4.09
C ASP A 98 9.87 -26.18 4.38
N ASP A 99 8.80 -26.87 4.78
CA ASP A 99 8.83 -28.31 4.99
C ASP A 99 9.03 -29.08 3.68
N PHE A 100 8.50 -28.58 2.55
CA PHE A 100 8.85 -29.10 1.24
C PHE A 100 10.32 -28.89 0.90
N ASP A 101 10.89 -27.71 1.15
CA ASP A 101 12.32 -27.47 0.95
C ASP A 101 13.17 -28.46 1.78
N ARG A 102 12.80 -28.67 3.05
CA ARG A 102 13.45 -29.62 3.95
C ARG A 102 13.29 -31.07 3.48
N GLY A 103 12.07 -31.44 3.09
CA GLY A 103 11.74 -32.77 2.60
C GLY A 103 12.43 -33.10 1.28
N LEU A 104 12.62 -32.11 0.40
CA LEU A 104 13.32 -32.27 -0.87
C LEU A 104 14.81 -32.62 -0.67
N ILE A 105 15.46 -32.06 0.35
CA ILE A 105 16.85 -32.40 0.69
C ILE A 105 16.97 -33.88 1.08
N GLU A 106 15.96 -34.43 1.74
CA GLU A 106 15.97 -35.83 2.15
C GLU A 106 15.57 -36.78 1.02
N ILE A 107 14.48 -36.47 0.30
CA ILE A 107 13.98 -37.34 -0.76
C ILE A 107 14.98 -37.49 -1.91
N THR A 108 15.77 -36.46 -2.20
CA THR A 108 16.80 -36.49 -3.25
C THR A 108 17.92 -37.50 -2.98
N LYS A 109 18.02 -38.03 -1.75
CA LYS A 109 18.94 -39.13 -1.40
C LYS A 109 18.39 -40.52 -1.74
N SER A 110 17.12 -40.63 -2.11
CA SER A 110 16.48 -41.88 -2.52
C SER A 110 17.04 -42.39 -3.84
N GLU A 111 17.19 -43.72 -3.97
CA GLU A 111 17.57 -44.38 -5.22
C GLU A 111 16.40 -44.50 -6.23
N ASP A 112 15.16 -44.29 -5.77
CA ASP A 112 13.99 -44.27 -6.66
C ASP A 112 13.85 -42.92 -7.38
N GLU A 113 14.47 -42.83 -8.56
CA GLU A 113 14.45 -41.62 -9.40
C GLU A 113 13.03 -41.19 -9.82
N ASN A 114 12.09 -42.13 -9.99
CA ASN A 114 10.73 -41.81 -10.38
C ASN A 114 9.98 -41.14 -9.24
N LEU A 115 10.17 -41.62 -8.01
CA LEU A 115 9.65 -41.00 -6.80
C LEU A 115 10.20 -39.58 -6.64
N VAL A 116 11.53 -39.41 -6.74
CA VAL A 116 12.18 -38.09 -6.62
C VAL A 116 11.61 -37.11 -7.65
N LYS A 117 11.53 -37.54 -8.92
CA LYS A 117 10.99 -36.71 -10.00
C LYS A 117 9.53 -36.33 -9.76
N GLY A 118 8.70 -37.26 -9.30
CA GLY A 118 7.29 -36.99 -8.99
C GLY A 118 7.13 -35.91 -7.92
N VAL A 119 7.89 -36.01 -6.82
CA VAL A 119 7.86 -35.04 -5.72
C VAL A 119 8.36 -33.67 -6.16
N VAL A 120 9.46 -33.62 -6.92
CA VAL A 120 10.01 -32.35 -7.46
C VAL A 120 8.98 -31.64 -8.35
N LEU A 121 8.27 -32.37 -9.22
CA LEU A 121 7.24 -31.79 -10.08
C LEU A 121 6.07 -31.21 -9.27
N ILE A 122 5.66 -31.86 -8.18
CA ILE A 122 4.61 -31.36 -7.29
C ILE A 122 5.08 -30.07 -6.60
N TYR A 123 6.30 -30.04 -6.09
CA TYR A 123 6.87 -28.85 -5.46
C TYR A 123 6.98 -27.67 -6.44
N GLU A 124 7.49 -27.88 -7.65
CA GLU A 124 7.55 -26.83 -8.67
C GLU A 124 6.15 -26.33 -9.06
N LYS A 125 5.15 -27.23 -9.10
CA LYS A 125 3.76 -26.84 -9.34
C LYS A 125 3.20 -25.99 -8.19
N LEU A 126 3.49 -26.35 -6.94
CA LEU A 126 3.11 -25.56 -5.76
C LEU A 126 3.74 -24.17 -5.82
N LYS A 127 5.07 -24.10 -5.99
CA LYS A 127 5.82 -22.86 -6.04
C LYS A 127 5.34 -21.94 -7.16
N SER A 128 5.23 -22.45 -8.38
CA SER A 128 4.69 -21.68 -9.52
C SER A 128 3.26 -21.20 -9.30
N THR A 129 2.42 -21.99 -8.61
CA THR A 129 1.06 -21.58 -8.26
C THR A 129 1.08 -20.43 -7.26
N LEU A 130 1.91 -20.48 -6.22
CA LEU A 130 2.04 -19.38 -5.25
C LEU A 130 2.59 -18.10 -5.89
N VAL A 131 3.60 -18.22 -6.77
CA VAL A 131 4.12 -17.10 -7.56
C VAL A 131 3.04 -16.47 -8.44
N SER A 132 2.21 -17.29 -9.09
CA SER A 132 1.07 -16.79 -9.89
C SER A 132 0.02 -16.02 -9.06
N LYS A 133 0.00 -16.22 -7.74
CA LYS A 133 -0.83 -15.49 -6.78
C LYS A 133 -0.13 -14.27 -6.18
N GLY A 134 1.06 -13.92 -6.67
CA GLY A 134 1.80 -12.72 -6.29
C GLY A 134 2.87 -12.95 -5.22
N LEU A 135 3.10 -14.19 -4.78
CA LEU A 135 4.16 -14.50 -3.82
C LEU A 135 5.53 -14.37 -4.47
N GLU A 136 6.38 -13.49 -3.94
CA GLU A 136 7.75 -13.30 -4.39
C GLU A 136 8.71 -13.60 -3.24
N GLN A 137 9.80 -14.31 -3.53
CA GLN A 137 10.87 -14.51 -2.56
C GLN A 137 11.68 -13.22 -2.40
N VAL A 138 12.02 -12.84 -1.17
CA VAL A 138 12.95 -11.73 -0.92
C VAL A 138 14.36 -12.22 -1.23
N GLU A 139 15.06 -11.51 -2.13
CA GLU A 139 16.43 -11.86 -2.50
C GLU A 139 17.40 -11.43 -1.41
N VAL A 140 17.88 -12.41 -0.66
CA VAL A 140 18.95 -12.26 0.34
C VAL A 140 19.88 -13.45 0.20
N ARG A 141 21.19 -13.20 0.13
CA ARG A 141 22.21 -14.23 -0.06
C ARG A 141 23.32 -14.09 0.98
N ALA A 142 24.02 -15.19 1.21
CA ALA A 142 25.28 -15.16 1.94
C ALA A 142 26.28 -14.23 1.20
N GLY A 143 26.96 -13.38 1.95
CA GLY A 143 27.86 -12.35 1.46
C GLY A 143 27.21 -10.98 1.20
N ASP A 144 25.88 -10.87 1.26
CA ASP A 144 25.21 -9.58 1.13
C ASP A 144 25.37 -8.72 2.40
N PRO A 145 25.42 -7.38 2.28
CA PRO A 145 25.34 -6.49 3.44
C PRO A 145 24.03 -6.72 4.20
N PHE A 146 24.10 -6.82 5.52
CA PHE A 146 22.90 -6.93 6.33
C PHE A 146 22.09 -5.61 6.29
N ASN A 147 20.79 -5.72 6.09
CA ASN A 147 19.85 -4.61 6.21
C ASN A 147 18.61 -5.05 7.01
N ALA A 148 18.37 -4.40 8.15
CA ALA A 148 17.24 -4.66 9.03
C ALA A 148 15.87 -4.34 8.40
N ASP A 149 15.82 -3.51 7.35
CA ASP A 149 14.60 -3.22 6.61
C ASP A 149 14.14 -4.40 5.74
N PHE A 150 15.03 -5.36 5.46
CA PHE A 150 14.77 -6.47 4.54
C PHE A 150 15.07 -7.85 5.11
N ALA A 151 15.73 -7.96 6.27
CA ALA A 151 16.09 -9.23 6.90
C ALA A 151 16.08 -9.17 8.43
N GLU A 152 15.76 -10.29 9.06
CA GLU A 152 15.78 -10.47 10.51
C GLU A 152 17.06 -11.24 10.92
N ALA A 153 17.92 -10.60 11.70
CA ALA A 153 19.12 -11.24 12.24
C ALA A 153 18.76 -12.11 13.46
N ILE A 154 18.88 -13.43 13.34
CA ILE A 154 18.56 -14.34 14.46
C ILE A 154 19.73 -14.53 15.42
N THR A 155 20.95 -14.45 14.90
CA THR A 155 22.17 -14.62 15.69
C THR A 155 23.38 -14.04 14.97
N GLN A 156 24.47 -13.89 15.70
CA GLN A 156 25.77 -13.52 15.16
C GLN A 156 26.79 -14.62 15.48
N ILE A 157 27.67 -14.92 14.54
CA ILE A 157 28.77 -15.86 14.72
C ILE A 157 30.10 -15.17 14.35
N PRO A 158 31.24 -15.65 14.88
CA PRO A 158 32.54 -15.22 14.40
C PRO A 158 32.60 -15.32 12.87
N ALA A 159 32.95 -14.21 12.20
CA ALA A 159 33.03 -14.20 10.76
C ALA A 159 34.00 -15.30 10.27
N PRO A 160 33.57 -16.23 9.37
CA PRO A 160 34.45 -17.28 8.85
C PRO A 160 35.65 -16.72 8.07
N SER A 161 35.52 -15.49 7.60
CA SER A 161 36.53 -14.74 6.87
C SER A 161 36.29 -13.23 7.04
N GLU A 162 37.34 -12.42 6.91
CA GLU A 162 37.27 -10.96 7.11
C GLU A 162 36.25 -10.27 6.19
N ASP A 163 36.01 -10.78 4.98
CA ASP A 163 35.06 -10.23 4.01
C ASP A 163 33.59 -10.46 4.37
N LEU A 164 33.31 -11.36 5.33
CA LEU A 164 31.96 -11.65 5.85
C LEU A 164 31.65 -10.91 7.16
N LYS A 165 32.59 -10.12 7.67
CA LYS A 165 32.37 -9.30 8.87
C LYS A 165 31.30 -8.24 8.60
N GLY A 166 30.27 -8.21 9.44
CA GLY A 166 29.09 -7.35 9.30
C GLY A 166 28.15 -7.73 8.16
N LYS A 167 28.36 -8.88 7.52
CA LYS A 167 27.54 -9.37 6.41
C LYS A 167 26.77 -10.63 6.76
N ILE A 168 25.83 -10.98 5.90
CA ILE A 168 25.05 -12.19 6.02
C ILE A 168 25.96 -13.39 5.74
N VAL A 169 26.07 -14.30 6.70
CA VAL A 169 26.85 -15.54 6.56
C VAL A 169 25.96 -16.67 6.03
N ASP A 170 24.72 -16.75 6.50
CA ASP A 170 23.77 -17.77 6.06
C ASP A 170 22.32 -17.29 6.18
N VAL A 171 21.43 -17.87 5.37
CA VAL A 171 19.99 -17.63 5.35
C VAL A 171 19.27 -18.89 5.84
N ILE A 172 18.79 -18.85 7.07
CA ILE A 172 18.18 -20.00 7.75
C ILE A 172 16.73 -20.20 7.33
N GLU A 173 16.00 -19.10 7.10
CA GLU A 173 14.61 -19.13 6.66
C GLU A 173 14.42 -18.13 5.52
N LYS A 174 13.78 -18.57 4.43
CA LYS A 174 13.54 -17.73 3.25
C LYS A 174 12.47 -16.68 3.55
N GLY A 175 12.73 -15.45 3.11
CA GLY A 175 11.78 -14.34 3.18
C GLY A 175 10.85 -14.29 1.97
N TYR A 176 9.65 -13.75 2.16
CA TYR A 176 8.65 -13.59 1.10
C TYR A 176 7.91 -12.25 1.21
N LYS A 177 7.49 -11.73 0.06
CA LYS A 177 6.75 -10.48 -0.09
C LYS A 177 5.56 -10.62 -1.04
N LEU A 178 4.60 -9.71 -0.92
CA LEU A 178 3.47 -9.51 -1.83
C LEU A 178 3.48 -8.07 -2.33
N GLY A 179 3.78 -7.89 -3.61
CA GLY A 179 4.07 -6.58 -4.17
C GLY A 179 5.23 -5.93 -3.40
N ASP A 180 4.96 -4.80 -2.75
CA ASP A 180 5.96 -4.02 -2.01
C ASP A 180 6.02 -4.38 -0.51
N LYS A 181 5.12 -5.24 -0.02
CA LYS A 181 5.01 -5.59 1.40
C LYS A 181 5.68 -6.92 1.70
N ILE A 182 6.69 -6.91 2.58
CA ILE A 182 7.27 -8.14 3.13
C ILE A 182 6.25 -8.78 4.08
N ILE A 183 5.91 -10.04 3.82
CA ILE A 183 4.96 -10.82 4.62
C ILE A 183 5.67 -11.81 5.55
N ARG A 184 6.94 -12.12 5.26
CA ARG A 184 7.87 -12.82 6.14
C ARG A 184 9.28 -12.34 5.85
N PHE A 185 9.98 -11.86 6.86
CA PHE A 185 11.38 -11.49 6.73
C PHE A 185 12.25 -12.76 6.63
N PRO A 186 13.27 -12.77 5.76
CA PRO A 186 14.28 -13.81 5.77
C PRO A 186 15.03 -13.76 7.11
N LYS A 187 15.22 -14.93 7.72
CA LYS A 187 16.01 -15.05 8.96
C LYS A 187 17.44 -15.39 8.61
N VAL A 188 18.36 -14.57 9.10
CA VAL A 188 19.77 -14.60 8.69
C VAL A 188 20.73 -14.65 9.87
N VAL A 189 21.90 -15.24 9.63
CA VAL A 189 23.05 -15.23 10.54
C VAL A 189 24.04 -14.17 10.05
N ILE A 190 24.56 -13.34 10.95
CA ILE A 190 25.53 -12.28 10.60
C ILE A 190 26.92 -12.63 11.14
N GLY A 191 27.97 -12.30 10.40
CA GLY A 191 29.36 -12.40 10.87
C GLY A 191 29.72 -11.20 11.75
N ASN A 192 30.26 -11.42 12.95
CA ASN A 192 30.77 -10.35 13.83
C ASN A 192 32.29 -10.17 13.77
#